data_AF-A0A377DJG4-F1
#
_entry.id   AF-A0A377DJG4-F1
#
_cell.length_a   1.000
_cell.length_b   1.000
_cell.length_c   1.000
_cell.angle_alpha   90.00
_cell.angle_beta   90.00
_cell.angle_gamma   90.00
#
_symmetry.space_group_name_H-M   'P 1'
#
loop_
_entity.id
_entity.type
_entity.pdbx_description
1 polymer ?
#
loop_
_entity_poly.entity_id
_entity_poly.type
_entity_poly.pdbx_seq_one_letter_code
_entity_poly.pdbx_strand_id
1 'polypeptide(L)'
;MKLAPNVKKQPRGIKHKDTEVIIFAGSDAWAHAKQWQEQDGPASGDNVPPVWLGPNQLAELDALKIVPDGKKRVRLYQAGELDLVETKKIGQKLAAADIQDANFYPEGMHVQKCENWRRYLNAERKNIAAGLTMPEQKNTQLAQMADSERAQLLASRFDGVCVHAESEIVHVWRDGVWCPVSTMD
;
A
#
# COMPACT_ATOMS: atom_id res chain seq x y z
N MET A 1 1.22 12.66 10.80
CA MET A 1 1.04 11.30 10.25
C MET A 1 0.77 10.33 11.39
N LYS A 2 -0.28 9.51 11.30
CA LYS A 2 -0.65 8.52 12.34
C LYS A 2 0.32 7.33 12.26
N LEU A 3 0.65 6.71 13.39
CA LEU A 3 1.51 5.53 13.41
C LEU A 3 0.65 4.27 13.56
N ALA A 4 1.00 3.21 12.83
CA ALA A 4 0.41 1.90 13.04
C ALA A 4 0.73 1.39 14.46
N PRO A 5 -0.10 0.48 15.00
CA PRO A 5 0.16 -0.17 16.27
C PRO A 5 1.58 -0.70 16.37
N ASN A 6 2.20 -0.56 17.54
CA ASN A 6 3.56 -1.01 17.86
C ASN A 6 4.72 -0.43 17.03
N VAL A 7 4.50 0.43 16.03
CA VAL A 7 5.60 1.15 15.32
C VAL A 7 6.45 2.01 16.26
N LYS A 8 5.85 2.52 17.35
CA LYS A 8 6.60 3.22 18.41
C LYS A 8 7.53 2.33 19.23
N LYS A 9 7.23 1.04 19.30
CA LYS A 9 7.95 0.04 20.11
C LYS A 9 9.07 -0.65 19.33
N GLN A 10 9.10 -0.49 18.01
CA GLN A 10 10.14 -1.03 17.15
C GLN A 10 11.50 -0.38 17.45
N PRO A 11 12.62 -1.12 17.40
CA PRO A 11 13.98 -0.57 17.55
C PRO A 11 14.29 0.50 16.51
N ARG A 12 14.95 1.60 16.90
CA ARG A 12 15.17 2.79 16.04
C ARG A 12 16.63 3.24 15.98
N GLY A 13 16.96 4.03 14.97
CA GLY A 13 18.28 4.60 14.76
C GLY A 13 19.18 3.71 13.91
N ILE A 14 20.34 4.25 13.53
CA ILE A 14 21.23 3.68 12.51
C ILE A 14 21.67 2.24 12.85
N LYS A 15 21.91 1.96 14.14
CA LYS A 15 22.29 0.61 14.61
C LYS A 15 21.21 -0.45 14.40
N HIS A 16 19.94 -0.05 14.23
CA HIS A 16 18.81 -0.94 14.03
C HIS A 16 18.22 -0.85 12.62
N LYS A 17 18.92 -0.23 11.66
CA LYS A 17 18.48 -0.09 10.26
C LYS A 17 18.21 -1.45 9.60
N ASP A 18 19.05 -2.43 9.94
CA ASP A 18 18.96 -3.79 9.42
C ASP A 18 18.09 -4.68 10.31
N THR A 19 17.65 -4.25 11.49
CA THR A 19 16.70 -5.04 12.29
C THR A 19 15.35 -5.10 11.59
N GLU A 20 14.92 -6.32 11.26
CA GLU A 20 13.67 -6.61 10.56
C GLU A 20 12.46 -6.14 11.37
N VAL A 21 11.48 -5.55 10.70
CA VAL A 21 10.19 -5.19 11.30
C VAL A 21 9.17 -6.25 10.89
N ILE A 22 8.56 -6.89 11.88
CA ILE A 22 7.51 -7.90 11.64
C ILE A 22 6.15 -7.19 11.62
N ILE A 23 5.38 -7.47 10.57
CA ILE A 23 4.05 -6.93 10.32
C ILE A 23 3.07 -8.08 10.10
N PHE A 24 1.97 -8.10 10.83
CA PHE A 24 0.81 -8.93 10.55
C PHE A 24 -0.27 -8.09 9.87
N ALA A 25 -0.86 -8.56 8.77
CA ALA A 25 -1.90 -7.83 8.05
C ALA A 25 -3.05 -8.74 7.64
N GLY A 26 -4.28 -8.25 7.84
CA GLY A 26 -5.52 -8.95 7.50
C GLY A 26 -6.52 -8.96 8.66
N SER A 27 -7.65 -9.66 8.47
CA SER A 27 -8.75 -9.72 9.43
C SER A 27 -8.32 -10.15 10.84
N ASP A 28 -7.33 -11.06 10.94
CA ASP A 28 -6.86 -11.65 12.20
C ASP A 28 -5.50 -11.11 12.67
N ALA A 29 -5.05 -9.98 12.10
CA ALA A 29 -3.73 -9.40 12.37
C ALA A 29 -3.43 -9.20 13.86
N TRP A 30 -4.41 -8.77 14.66
CA TRP A 30 -4.24 -8.58 16.10
C TRP A 30 -4.03 -9.90 16.84
N ALA A 31 -4.79 -10.94 16.50
CA ALA A 31 -4.68 -12.25 17.15
C ALA A 31 -3.31 -12.88 16.90
N HIS A 32 -2.83 -12.82 15.66
CA HIS A 32 -1.49 -13.31 15.30
C HIS A 32 -0.38 -12.48 15.95
N ALA A 33 -0.51 -11.15 15.99
CA ALA A 33 0.45 -10.29 16.66
C ALA A 33 0.52 -10.55 18.17
N LYS A 34 -0.62 -10.83 18.80
CA LYS A 34 -0.71 -11.22 20.21
C LYS A 34 -0.04 -12.58 20.43
N GLN A 35 -0.35 -13.58 19.61
CA GLN A 35 0.29 -14.90 19.69
C GLN A 35 1.81 -14.79 19.55
N TRP A 36 2.31 -14.04 18.58
CA TRP A 36 3.74 -13.81 18.41
C TRP A 36 4.37 -13.23 19.67
N GLN A 37 3.74 -12.22 20.27
CA GLN A 37 4.26 -11.56 21.46
C GLN A 37 4.27 -12.49 22.70
N GLU A 38 3.31 -13.41 22.80
CA GLU A 38 3.15 -14.30 23.96
C GLU A 38 3.94 -15.61 23.83
N GLN A 39 4.18 -16.09 22.60
CA GLN A 39 4.70 -17.44 22.35
C GLN A 39 5.89 -17.45 21.37
N ASP A 40 5.64 -17.18 20.08
CA ASP A 40 6.61 -17.44 19.01
C ASP A 40 7.84 -16.53 19.07
N GLY A 41 7.63 -15.25 19.40
CA GLY A 41 8.68 -14.26 19.58
C GLY A 41 9.62 -14.62 20.72
N PRO A 42 9.13 -14.76 21.98
CA PRO A 42 9.95 -15.17 23.11
C PRO A 42 10.68 -16.50 22.89
N ALA A 43 10.04 -17.49 22.27
CA ALA A 43 10.68 -18.77 21.91
C ALA A 43 11.86 -18.60 20.94
N SER A 44 11.83 -17.54 20.11
CA SER A 44 12.90 -17.17 19.18
C SER A 44 13.86 -16.11 19.72
N GLY A 45 13.68 -15.67 20.98
CA GLY A 45 14.44 -14.59 21.60
C GLY A 45 14.05 -13.17 21.14
N ASP A 46 12.96 -13.01 20.39
CA ASP A 46 12.42 -11.72 19.95
C ASP A 46 11.29 -11.25 20.87
N ASN A 47 11.56 -10.21 21.66
CA ASN A 47 10.58 -9.60 22.56
C ASN A 47 9.99 -8.31 21.99
N VAL A 48 10.27 -7.96 20.73
CA VAL A 48 9.73 -6.77 20.10
C VAL A 48 8.30 -7.05 19.63
N PRO A 49 7.30 -6.29 20.11
CA PRO A 49 5.93 -6.52 19.70
C PRO A 49 5.74 -6.15 18.22
N PRO A 50 5.18 -7.05 17.40
CA PRO A 50 5.07 -6.86 15.96
C PRO A 50 4.05 -5.75 15.64
N VAL A 51 4.24 -5.11 14.50
CA VAL A 51 3.24 -4.19 13.96
C VAL A 51 2.06 -5.03 13.44
N TRP A 52 0.84 -4.52 13.58
CA TRP A 52 -0.32 -5.20 13.04
C TRP A 52 -1.25 -4.22 12.33
N LEU A 53 -1.83 -4.68 11.23
CA LEU A 53 -2.72 -3.95 10.34
C LEU A 53 -4.02 -4.75 10.19
N GLY A 54 -4.97 -4.50 11.10
CA GLY A 54 -6.33 -5.06 11.00
C GLY A 54 -7.22 -4.22 10.08
N PRO A 55 -8.51 -4.57 9.94
CA PRO A 55 -9.44 -3.89 9.02
C PRO A 55 -9.46 -2.37 9.17
N ASN A 56 -9.45 -1.87 10.41
CA ASN A 56 -9.43 -0.42 10.68
C ASN A 56 -8.12 0.26 10.24
N GLN A 57 -6.98 -0.42 10.35
CA GLN A 57 -5.68 0.12 9.94
C GLN A 57 -5.50 0.05 8.42
N LEU A 58 -6.04 -1.00 7.79
CA LEU A 58 -6.02 -1.17 6.33
C LEU A 58 -6.91 -0.13 5.65
N ALA A 59 -8.08 0.18 6.22
CA ALA A 59 -8.96 1.25 5.74
C ALA A 59 -8.30 2.64 5.78
N GLU A 60 -7.43 2.90 6.77
CA GLU A 60 -6.73 4.17 6.94
C GLU A 60 -5.26 4.15 6.48
N LEU A 61 -4.87 3.14 5.70
CA LEU A 61 -3.46 2.86 5.38
C LEU A 61 -2.74 4.05 4.73
N ASP A 62 -3.46 4.85 3.94
CA ASP A 62 -2.94 6.04 3.27
C ASP A 62 -2.44 7.12 4.27
N ALA A 63 -3.08 7.27 5.43
CA ALA A 63 -2.66 8.20 6.48
C ALA A 63 -1.70 7.58 7.52
N LEU A 64 -1.44 6.27 7.40
CA LEU A 64 -0.75 5.48 8.40
C LEU A 64 0.72 5.23 8.02
N LYS A 65 1.61 5.37 9.00
CA LYS A 65 3.00 4.95 8.92
C LYS A 65 3.15 3.57 9.52
N ILE A 66 3.54 2.60 8.70
CA ILE A 66 3.60 1.18 9.07
C ILE A 66 5.00 0.71 9.48
N VAL A 67 6.04 1.48 9.17
CA VAL A 67 7.43 1.19 9.54
C VAL A 67 8.12 2.43 10.13
N PRO A 68 9.06 2.26 11.08
CA PRO A 68 9.95 3.35 11.51
C PRO A 68 10.86 3.85 10.37
N ASP A 69 11.33 5.09 10.47
CA ASP A 69 12.28 5.65 9.50
C ASP A 69 13.62 4.92 9.53
N GLY A 70 14.25 4.81 8.36
CA GLY A 70 15.60 4.26 8.21
C GLY A 70 15.67 2.74 8.33
N LYS A 71 14.53 2.04 8.41
CA LYS A 71 14.47 0.59 8.32
C LYS A 71 14.74 0.14 6.89
N LYS A 72 15.34 -1.04 6.75
CA LYS A 72 15.65 -1.63 5.44
C LYS A 72 14.96 -2.96 5.18
N ARG A 73 14.50 -3.64 6.24
CA ARG A 73 14.00 -5.02 6.17
C ARG A 73 12.66 -5.16 6.85
N VAL A 74 11.74 -5.87 6.21
CA VAL A 74 10.39 -6.14 6.70
C VAL A 74 10.01 -7.60 6.49
N ARG A 75 9.32 -8.17 7.47
CA ARG A 75 8.54 -9.39 7.31
C ARG A 75 7.06 -9.05 7.31
N LEU A 76 6.34 -9.48 6.29
CA LEU A 76 4.90 -9.32 6.22
C LEU A 76 4.23 -10.68 6.25
N TYR A 77 3.41 -10.93 7.25
CA TYR A 77 2.59 -12.13 7.36
C TYR A 77 1.14 -11.76 7.07
N GLN A 78 0.51 -12.50 6.16
CA GLN A 78 -0.94 -12.48 6.04
C GLN A 78 -1.56 -13.18 7.26
N ALA A 79 -2.56 -12.55 7.86
CA ALA A 79 -3.28 -13.03 9.03
C ALA A 79 -4.79 -12.95 8.75
N GLY A 80 -5.38 -14.08 8.40
CA GLY A 80 -6.76 -14.15 7.92
C GLY A 80 -6.92 -13.62 6.49
N GLU A 81 -8.01 -12.93 6.23
CA GLU A 81 -8.31 -12.34 4.93
C GLU A 81 -7.52 -11.04 4.73
N LEU A 82 -6.79 -10.96 3.62
CA LEU A 82 -6.07 -9.79 3.14
C LEU A 82 -6.21 -9.75 1.62
N ASP A 83 -6.80 -8.70 1.07
CA ASP A 83 -7.04 -8.64 -0.36
C ASP A 83 -5.80 -8.18 -1.16
N LEU A 84 -5.85 -8.35 -2.48
CA LEU A 84 -4.74 -7.98 -3.37
C LEU A 84 -4.49 -6.46 -3.40
N VAL A 85 -5.53 -5.65 -3.29
CA VAL A 85 -5.45 -4.18 -3.30
C VAL A 85 -4.75 -3.69 -2.03
N GLU A 86 -5.15 -4.19 -0.87
CA GLU A 86 -4.54 -3.94 0.44
C GLU A 86 -3.08 -4.39 0.45
N THR A 87 -2.80 -5.60 -0.03
CA THR A 87 -1.44 -6.14 -0.16
C THR A 87 -0.56 -5.23 -1.01
N LYS A 88 -1.08 -4.77 -2.17
CA LYS A 88 -0.37 -3.84 -3.06
C LYS A 88 -0.13 -2.49 -2.41
N LYS A 89 -1.11 -1.95 -1.67
CA LYS A 89 -0.95 -0.68 -0.93
C LYS A 89 0.10 -0.79 0.17
N ILE A 90 0.14 -1.91 0.90
CA ILE A 90 1.21 -2.18 1.87
C ILE A 90 2.56 -2.18 1.15
N GLY A 91 2.67 -2.89 0.03
CA GLY A 91 3.84 -2.88 -0.85
C GLY A 91 4.32 -1.47 -1.21
N GLN A 92 3.42 -0.62 -1.67
CA GLN A 92 3.70 0.78 -2.02
C GLN A 92 4.15 1.60 -0.80
N LYS A 93 3.56 1.39 0.37
CA LYS A 93 3.97 2.03 1.62
C LYS A 93 5.38 1.62 2.03
N LEU A 94 5.74 0.35 1.87
CA LEU A 94 7.10 -0.14 2.13
C LEU A 94 8.10 0.46 1.14
N ALA A 95 7.74 0.53 -0.14
CA ALA A 95 8.57 1.14 -1.18
C ALA A 95 8.80 2.64 -0.91
N ALA A 96 7.76 3.38 -0.56
CA ALA A 96 7.82 4.81 -0.21
C ALA A 96 8.66 5.08 1.05
N ALA A 97 8.74 4.11 1.97
CA ALA A 97 9.57 4.18 3.17
C ALA A 97 11.04 3.73 2.94
N ASP A 98 11.44 3.52 1.68
CA ASP A 98 12.78 3.06 1.26
C ASP A 98 13.18 1.68 1.84
N ILE A 99 12.19 0.82 2.09
CA ILE A 99 12.46 -0.59 2.43
C ILE A 99 13.14 -1.27 1.23
N GLN A 100 14.24 -1.97 1.49
CA GLN A 100 15.07 -2.59 0.47
C GLN A 100 14.75 -4.06 0.30
N ASP A 101 14.41 -4.74 1.39
CA ASP A 101 14.12 -6.17 1.41
C ASP A 101 12.84 -6.42 2.21
N ALA A 102 11.91 -7.16 1.61
CA ALA A 102 10.71 -7.59 2.29
C ALA A 102 10.38 -9.02 1.89
N ASN A 103 10.06 -9.85 2.88
CA ASN A 103 9.54 -11.19 2.66
C ASN A 103 8.06 -11.21 3.03
N PHE A 104 7.23 -11.57 2.07
CA PHE A 104 5.78 -11.71 2.26
C PHE A 104 5.39 -13.17 2.38
N TYR A 105 4.57 -13.49 3.36
CA TYR A 105 4.10 -14.83 3.67
C TYR A 105 2.57 -14.86 3.51
N PRO A 106 2.07 -15.20 2.31
CA PRO A 106 0.63 -15.19 2.02
C PRO A 106 -0.15 -16.26 2.80
N GLU A 107 0.52 -17.32 3.22
CA GLU A 107 -0.08 -18.44 3.96
C GLU A 107 0.12 -18.30 5.49
N GLY A 108 0.60 -17.14 5.94
CA GLY A 108 0.78 -16.83 7.37
C GLY A 108 2.09 -17.33 7.99
N MET A 109 2.21 -17.18 9.31
CA MET A 109 3.51 -17.29 10.01
C MET A 109 4.05 -18.70 10.23
N HIS A 110 3.18 -19.71 10.18
CA HIS A 110 3.57 -21.10 10.38
C HIS A 110 3.96 -21.82 9.08
N VAL A 111 3.97 -21.08 7.96
CA VAL A 111 4.26 -21.62 6.63
C VAL A 111 5.59 -21.04 6.13
N GLN A 112 6.44 -21.90 5.55
CA GLN A 112 7.77 -21.50 5.06
C GLN A 112 7.73 -20.77 3.71
N LYS A 113 6.65 -20.95 2.94
CA LYS A 113 6.50 -20.35 1.62
C LYS A 113 6.41 -18.83 1.75
N CYS A 114 7.39 -18.15 1.17
CA CYS A 114 7.44 -16.69 1.14
C CYS A 114 7.79 -16.19 -0.26
N GLU A 115 7.32 -14.99 -0.53
CA GLU A 115 7.63 -14.21 -1.71
C GLU A 115 8.66 -13.14 -1.34
N ASN A 116 9.79 -13.13 -2.04
CA ASN A 116 10.75 -12.06 -1.89
C ASN A 116 10.30 -10.84 -2.71
N TRP A 117 9.98 -9.75 -2.02
CA TRP A 117 9.47 -8.53 -2.62
C TRP A 117 10.57 -7.53 -3.04
N ARG A 118 11.86 -7.86 -2.95
CA ARG A 118 12.94 -6.92 -3.31
C ARG A 118 12.81 -6.35 -4.73
N ARG A 119 12.49 -7.20 -5.71
CA ARG A 119 12.27 -6.76 -7.11
C ARG A 119 11.00 -5.93 -7.23
N TYR A 120 9.94 -6.35 -6.54
CA TYR A 120 8.66 -5.65 -6.51
C TYR A 120 8.79 -4.24 -5.91
N LEU A 121 9.45 -4.08 -4.75
CA LEU A 121 9.68 -2.78 -4.10
C LEU A 121 10.54 -1.85 -4.96
N ASN A 122 11.54 -2.38 -5.67
CA ASN A 122 12.32 -1.59 -6.62
C ASN A 122 11.46 -1.06 -7.78
N ALA A 123 10.54 -1.87 -8.29
CA ALA A 123 9.60 -1.45 -9.34
C ALA A 123 8.62 -0.40 -8.81
N GLU A 124 8.04 -0.61 -7.62
CA GLU A 124 7.14 0.36 -6.99
C GLU A 124 7.83 1.70 -6.69
N ARG A 125 9.11 1.71 -6.27
CA ARG A 125 9.87 2.97 -6.12
C ARG A 125 10.00 3.73 -7.45
N LYS A 126 10.22 3.04 -8.56
CA LYS A 126 10.23 3.67 -9.90
C LYS A 126 8.85 4.19 -10.27
N ASN A 127 7.79 3.43 -9.98
CA ASN A 127 6.40 3.85 -10.22
C ASN A 127 6.06 5.11 -9.40
N ILE A 128 6.45 5.15 -8.12
CA ILE A 128 6.31 6.32 -7.24
C ILE A 128 7.04 7.53 -7.84
N ALA A 129 8.30 7.37 -8.25
CA ALA A 129 9.08 8.44 -8.86
C ALA A 129 8.48 8.95 -10.18
N ALA A 130 7.78 8.07 -10.92
CA ALA A 130 7.09 8.40 -12.16
C ALA A 130 5.63 8.86 -11.98
N GLY A 131 5.10 8.92 -10.75
CA GLY A 131 3.69 9.26 -10.48
C GLY A 131 2.66 8.18 -10.89
N LEU A 132 3.11 6.95 -11.13
CA LEU A 132 2.32 5.80 -11.63
C LEU A 132 1.82 4.87 -10.50
N THR A 133 1.61 5.41 -9.30
CA THR A 133 1.10 4.63 -8.16
C THR A 133 -0.40 4.42 -8.23
N MET A 134 -0.91 3.49 -7.39
CA MET A 134 -2.35 3.48 -7.11
C MET A 134 -2.67 4.86 -6.54
N PRO A 135 -3.73 5.53 -7.04
CA PRO A 135 -4.18 6.75 -6.39
C PRO A 135 -4.43 6.40 -4.92
N GLU A 136 -3.90 7.22 -4.00
CA GLU A 136 -4.42 7.22 -2.64
C GLU A 136 -5.94 7.21 -2.76
N GLN A 137 -6.63 6.35 -2.00
CA GLN A 137 -8.05 6.55 -1.79
C GLN A 137 -8.17 7.76 -0.88
N LYS A 138 -7.79 8.94 -1.40
CA LYS A 138 -8.49 10.14 -1.04
C LYS A 138 -9.94 9.78 -1.23
N ASN A 139 -10.72 10.01 -0.19
CA ASN A 139 -12.18 10.04 -0.24
C ASN A 139 -12.65 11.16 -1.19
N THR A 140 -12.05 11.31 -2.37
CA THR A 140 -12.70 11.84 -3.56
C THR A 140 -13.81 10.86 -3.85
N GLN A 141 -14.93 11.07 -3.16
CA GLN A 141 -16.22 10.66 -3.65
C GLN A 141 -16.37 11.33 -5.02
N LEU A 142 -15.89 10.66 -6.06
CA LEU A 142 -16.13 11.06 -7.45
C LEU A 142 -17.63 11.26 -7.68
N ALA A 143 -18.46 10.52 -6.94
CA ALA A 143 -19.91 10.65 -6.91
C ALA A 143 -20.45 11.94 -6.24
N GLN A 144 -19.64 12.64 -5.44
CA GLN A 144 -20.02 13.90 -4.76
C GLN A 144 -19.35 15.14 -5.36
N MET A 145 -18.41 14.97 -6.28
CA MET A 145 -17.80 16.07 -7.02
C MET A 145 -18.79 16.62 -8.06
N ALA A 146 -18.74 17.93 -8.32
CA ALA A 146 -19.42 18.47 -9.48
C ALA A 146 -18.83 17.85 -10.76
N ASP A 147 -19.67 17.67 -11.79
CA ASP A 147 -19.26 17.01 -13.04
C ASP A 147 -18.02 17.65 -13.68
N SER A 148 -17.86 18.98 -13.57
CA SER A 148 -16.71 19.73 -14.07
C SER A 148 -15.41 19.39 -13.34
N GLU A 149 -15.44 19.31 -12.00
CA GLU A 149 -14.27 18.94 -11.19
C GLU A 149 -13.86 17.49 -11.45
N ARG A 150 -14.85 16.60 -11.56
CA ARG A 150 -14.64 15.18 -11.89
C ARG A 150 -14.00 15.05 -13.28
N ALA A 151 -14.52 15.77 -14.26
CA ALA A 151 -14.01 15.75 -15.64
C ALA A 151 -12.56 16.26 -15.74
N GLN A 152 -12.22 17.34 -15.04
CA GLN A 152 -10.86 17.88 -15.01
C GLN A 152 -9.85 16.95 -14.32
N LEU A 153 -10.27 16.29 -13.24
CA LEU A 153 -9.43 15.32 -12.53
C LEU A 153 -9.13 14.10 -13.41
N LEU A 154 -10.13 13.60 -14.13
CA LEU A 154 -9.95 12.51 -15.09
C LEU A 154 -9.03 12.92 -16.25
N ALA A 155 -9.21 14.13 -16.79
CA ALA A 155 -8.34 14.65 -17.84
C ALA A 155 -6.86 14.73 -17.39
N SER A 156 -6.62 15.19 -16.16
CA SER A 156 -5.27 15.27 -15.59
C SER A 156 -4.61 13.90 -15.38
N ARG A 157 -5.40 12.83 -15.22
CA ARG A 157 -4.91 11.48 -14.93
C ARG A 157 -4.64 10.65 -16.19
N PHE A 158 -5.38 10.91 -17.26
CA PHE A 158 -5.39 10.10 -18.49
C PHE A 158 -4.99 10.94 -19.73
N ASP A 159 -4.08 11.90 -19.55
CA ASP A 159 -3.56 12.78 -20.61
C ASP A 159 -4.64 13.48 -21.46
N GLY A 160 -5.81 13.72 -20.88
CA GLY A 160 -6.92 14.39 -21.54
C GLY A 160 -7.59 13.58 -22.66
N VAL A 161 -7.48 12.23 -22.65
CA VAL A 161 -8.13 11.36 -23.64
C VAL A 161 -9.03 10.32 -22.96
N CYS A 162 -10.25 10.15 -23.44
CA CYS A 162 -11.14 9.07 -22.99
C CYS A 162 -11.97 8.50 -24.15
N VAL A 163 -12.56 7.33 -23.96
CA VAL A 163 -13.44 6.66 -24.95
C VAL A 163 -14.81 6.47 -24.33
N HIS A 164 -15.85 6.88 -25.04
CA HIS A 164 -17.23 6.63 -24.61
C HIS A 164 -17.55 5.14 -24.81
N ALA A 165 -17.97 4.45 -23.74
CA ALA A 165 -18.09 2.99 -23.74
C ALA A 165 -19.14 2.44 -24.71
N GLU A 166 -20.23 3.18 -24.96
CA GLU A 166 -21.32 2.71 -25.83
C GLU A 166 -21.16 3.12 -27.30
N SER A 167 -20.50 4.25 -27.56
CA SER A 167 -20.37 4.79 -28.92
C SER A 167 -18.97 4.62 -29.49
N GLU A 168 -18.01 4.17 -28.67
CA GLU A 168 -16.58 4.05 -28.99
C GLU A 168 -15.94 5.36 -29.47
N ILE A 169 -16.62 6.50 -29.31
CA ILE A 169 -16.12 7.81 -29.72
C ILE A 169 -15.04 8.26 -28.75
N VAL A 170 -13.87 8.57 -29.29
CA VAL A 170 -12.76 9.19 -28.57
C VAL A 170 -13.12 10.63 -28.25
N HIS A 171 -12.96 11.05 -27.00
CA HIS A 171 -13.10 12.44 -26.59
C HIS A 171 -11.75 12.98 -26.10
N VAL A 172 -11.52 14.26 -26.37
CA VAL A 172 -10.34 15.00 -25.89
C VAL A 172 -10.77 16.18 -25.02
N TRP A 173 -10.02 16.42 -23.95
CA TRP A 173 -10.27 17.54 -23.05
C TRP A 173 -9.77 18.85 -23.67
N ARG A 174 -10.66 19.83 -23.88
CA ARG A 174 -10.36 21.16 -24.40
C ARG A 174 -11.14 22.21 -23.63
N ASP A 175 -10.45 23.24 -23.14
CA ASP A 175 -11.05 24.43 -22.51
C ASP A 175 -12.13 24.13 -21.44
N GLY A 176 -11.95 23.04 -20.67
CA GLY A 176 -12.89 22.67 -19.60
C GLY A 176 -14.04 21.74 -20.02
N VAL A 177 -14.02 21.21 -21.25
CA VAL A 177 -15.07 20.35 -21.80
C VAL A 177 -14.46 19.14 -22.53
N TRP A 178 -15.13 17.99 -22.47
CA TRP A 178 -14.81 16.82 -23.29
C TRP A 178 -15.42 16.97 -24.68
N CYS A 179 -14.58 17.11 -25.70
CA CYS A 179 -15.02 17.25 -27.08
C CYS A 179 -14.85 15.92 -27.82
N PRO A 180 -15.89 15.41 -28.51
CA PRO A 180 -15.74 14.22 -29.36
C PRO A 180 -14.77 14.53 -30.50
N VAL A 181 -13.86 13.59 -30.74
CA VAL A 181 -13.00 13.57 -31.91
C VAL A 181 -13.72 12.73 -32.96
N SER A 182 -14.25 13.39 -33.98
CA SER A 182 -14.69 12.67 -35.18
C SER A 182 -13.46 12.20 -35.93
N THR A 183 -13.27 10.89 -36.06
CA THR A 183 -12.42 10.34 -37.12
C THR A 183 -13.16 10.53 -38.44
N MET A 184 -12.99 11.69 -39.07
CA MET A 184 -13.22 11.82 -40.50
C MET A 184 -11.88 11.55 -41.19
N ASP A 185 -11.76 10.34 -41.74
CA ASP A 185 -11.23 10.06 -43.07
C ASP A 185 -11.82 8.72 -43.56
#